data_AF-A0A1Y3B2C4-F1
#
_entry.id   AF-A0A1Y3B2C4-F1
#
_cell.length_a   1.000
_cell.length_b   1.000
_cell.length_c   1.000
_cell.angle_alpha   90.00
_cell.angle_beta   90.00
_cell.angle_gamma   90.00
#
_symmetry.space_group_name_H-M   'P 1'
#
loop_
_entity.id
_entity.type
_entity.pdbx_description
1 polymer ?
#
loop_
_entity_poly.entity_id
_entity_poly.type
_entity_poly.pdbx_seq_one_letter_code
_entity_poly.pdbx_strand_id
1 'polypeptide(L)'
;KLRSEATDVEKRRQHQRELAVSLNEEARARLAQKSGHKGEERARKSTISYRSTQQMPQEREIQELKIYVDKRFETIILPIFGIPVPFHISTIKNISQSIEGDYTYLRINFFTPGTTITKQESSMFTSNANLTFLKELTYRSTNLKEAGEISAPSSNLNTAFRLIKEVQKKFKTREAEEREMEGIVKQDQLILSNSKTIPRLKDLYIKPNIIAKRIHGTLEAHQNGFRFTSIRGDKIDIMYNNIKHAFFQPCDGEMLILLHFHLKNPIMFGKKKQTDVQFYTEVGEITTDLGKHQHMHDRDDLAAEQAEREMRQKLKTAFQLFCDKVETMTKQEVDFDVPFRDLGYYGVPNRSNVLLQPTSGCLVNLTDWVSPPFVITLEDVELVHFERVQFHLKNFDMVFIFKDYFRKVATVNSIPMNMLDHVKEWLNSCDIRYTEGIQSLNWAKIMKTITDDPEDFFDNGGWSFLDANDSDEGEGDEELDEEDDVYDPSESEFDDNEESESEYSDESLSEDESSDGNVI
;
A
#
# COMPACT_ATOMS: atom_id res chain seq x y z
N LYS A 1 -27.44 55.41 1.06
CA LYS A 1 -26.22 54.59 0.90
C LYS A 1 -26.43 53.29 1.68
N LEU A 2 -27.03 52.29 1.05
CA LEU A 2 -27.15 50.94 1.60
C LEU A 2 -25.83 50.24 1.27
N ARG A 3 -25.08 49.88 2.32
CA ARG A 3 -23.85 49.11 2.23
C ARG A 3 -24.31 47.68 1.89
N SER A 4 -24.12 47.23 0.65
CA SER A 4 -24.40 45.85 0.27
C SER A 4 -23.43 44.96 1.02
N GLU A 5 -23.93 44.20 1.98
CA GLU A 5 -23.18 43.08 2.54
C GLU A 5 -22.85 42.13 1.38
N ALA A 6 -21.58 41.80 1.21
CA ALA A 6 -21.16 40.83 0.22
C ALA A 6 -21.89 39.50 0.47
N THR A 7 -22.45 38.90 -0.57
CA THR A 7 -23.09 37.58 -0.49
C THR A 7 -22.06 36.56 0.01
N ASP A 8 -22.48 35.54 0.75
CA ASP A 8 -21.56 34.57 1.35
C ASP A 8 -20.70 33.84 0.29
N VAL A 9 -21.19 33.75 -0.94
CA VAL A 9 -20.44 33.28 -2.12
C VAL A 9 -19.26 34.19 -2.47
N GLU A 10 -19.44 35.51 -2.37
CA GLU A 10 -18.40 36.48 -2.71
C GLU A 10 -17.33 36.59 -1.62
N LYS A 11 -17.73 36.47 -0.35
CA LYS A 11 -16.79 36.31 0.78
C LYS A 11 -15.96 35.04 0.63
N ARG A 12 -16.60 33.91 0.27
CA ARG A 12 -15.93 32.63 0.01
C ARG A 12 -14.91 32.76 -1.13
N ARG A 13 -15.29 33.41 -2.23
CA ARG A 13 -14.40 33.63 -3.38
C ARG A 13 -13.21 34.51 -3.02
N GLN A 14 -13.42 35.54 -2.20
CA GLN A 14 -12.33 36.40 -1.73
C GLN A 14 -11.35 35.63 -0.82
N HIS A 15 -11.86 34.87 0.15
CA HIS A 15 -11.05 34.04 1.05
C HIS A 15 -10.18 33.04 0.26
N GLN A 16 -10.77 32.36 -0.72
CA GLN A 16 -10.06 31.40 -1.57
C GLN A 16 -8.96 32.06 -2.43
N ARG A 17 -9.13 33.32 -2.86
CA ARG A 17 -8.06 34.08 -3.55
C ARG A 17 -6.93 34.44 -2.61
N GLU A 18 -7.23 34.87 -1.39
CA GLU A 18 -6.22 35.19 -0.37
C GLU A 18 -5.41 33.94 0.00
N LEU A 19 -6.08 32.79 0.15
CA LEU A 19 -5.42 31.50 0.35
C LEU A 19 -4.50 31.10 -0.81
N ALA A 20 -4.89 31.38 -2.07
CA ALA A 20 -4.06 31.05 -3.24
C ALA A 20 -2.71 31.77 -3.23
N VAL A 21 -2.70 33.05 -2.86
CA VAL A 21 -1.46 33.84 -2.76
C VAL A 21 -0.59 33.33 -1.61
N SER A 22 -1.17 33.18 -0.42
CA SER A 22 -0.45 32.69 0.77
C SER A 22 0.15 31.30 0.54
N LEU A 23 -0.58 30.41 -0.14
CA LEU A 23 -0.14 29.05 -0.42
C LEU A 23 1.09 29.02 -1.33
N ASN A 24 1.08 29.78 -2.43
CA ASN A 24 2.22 29.84 -3.34
C ASN A 24 3.47 30.43 -2.65
N GLU A 25 3.31 31.43 -1.80
CA GLU A 25 4.41 32.02 -1.03
C GLU A 25 5.00 31.03 0.00
N GLU A 26 4.15 30.34 0.76
CA GLU A 26 4.57 29.35 1.73
C GLU A 26 5.23 28.12 1.08
N ALA A 27 4.68 27.64 -0.04
CA ALA A 27 5.22 26.53 -0.79
C ALA A 27 6.61 26.85 -1.34
N ARG A 28 6.77 28.05 -1.93
CA ARG A 28 8.05 28.56 -2.42
C ARG A 28 9.08 28.68 -1.28
N ALA A 29 8.68 29.21 -0.12
CA ALA A 29 9.55 29.31 1.05
C ALA A 29 9.99 27.93 1.58
N ARG A 30 9.08 26.95 1.60
CA ARG A 30 9.36 25.57 2.02
C ARG A 30 10.34 24.87 1.07
N LEU A 31 10.18 25.06 -0.24
CA LEU A 31 11.05 24.48 -1.25
C LEU A 31 12.44 25.12 -1.26
N ALA A 32 12.54 26.44 -1.05
CA ALA A 32 13.81 27.13 -0.89
C ALA A 32 14.62 26.57 0.30
N GLN A 33 13.94 26.22 1.41
CA GLN A 33 14.55 25.55 2.57
C GLN A 33 14.91 24.08 2.30
N LYS A 34 14.15 23.38 1.45
CA LYS A 34 14.37 21.97 1.08
C LYS A 34 15.37 21.76 -0.06
N SER A 35 15.84 22.79 -0.76
CA SER A 35 16.75 22.69 -1.92
C SER A 35 18.09 21.98 -1.63
N GLY A 36 18.41 21.69 -0.35
CA GLY A 36 19.54 20.85 0.06
C GLY A 36 19.25 19.35 0.22
N HIS A 37 17.99 18.89 0.13
CA HIS A 37 17.60 17.48 0.26
C HIS A 37 17.05 16.95 -1.07
N LYS A 38 17.91 16.81 -2.08
CA LYS A 38 17.69 15.73 -3.07
C LYS A 38 17.68 14.45 -2.26
N GLY A 39 16.54 13.75 -2.23
CA GLY A 39 16.39 12.51 -1.47
C GLY A 39 17.63 11.65 -1.66
N GLU A 40 18.32 11.34 -0.57
CA GLU A 40 19.51 10.48 -0.62
C GLU A 40 19.07 9.15 -1.24
N GLU A 41 19.29 8.97 -2.54
CA GLU A 41 19.38 7.65 -3.13
C GLU A 41 20.58 7.00 -2.47
N ARG A 42 20.33 6.33 -1.34
CA ARG A 42 21.34 5.56 -0.65
C ARG A 42 21.85 4.52 -1.63
N ALA A 43 23.06 4.76 -2.11
CA ALA A 43 23.76 3.89 -3.03
C ALA A 43 23.70 2.45 -2.49
N ARG A 44 22.97 1.59 -3.19
CA ARG A 44 22.84 0.18 -2.85
C ARG A 44 24.27 -0.39 -2.79
N LYS A 45 24.59 -1.15 -1.75
CA LYS A 45 25.88 -1.84 -1.66
C LYS A 45 26.05 -2.70 -2.91
N SER A 46 27.13 -2.50 -3.66
CA SER A 46 27.43 -3.31 -4.84
C SER A 46 27.51 -4.79 -4.43
N THR A 47 26.61 -5.62 -4.95
CA THR A 47 26.64 -7.05 -4.70
C THR A 47 27.74 -7.67 -5.56
N ILE A 48 28.75 -8.26 -4.91
CA ILE A 48 29.94 -8.81 -5.56
C ILE A 48 29.89 -10.33 -5.42
N SER A 49 30.10 -11.06 -6.51
CA SER A 49 30.21 -12.53 -6.49
C SER A 49 31.35 -13.02 -5.60
N TYR A 50 32.59 -12.72 -5.98
CA TYR A 50 33.79 -13.10 -5.25
C TYR A 50 34.74 -11.89 -5.17
N ARG A 51 35.34 -11.67 -4.00
CA ARG A 51 36.33 -10.59 -3.79
C ARG A 51 37.75 -11.03 -4.10
N SER A 52 38.02 -12.34 -4.08
CA SER A 52 39.33 -12.91 -4.38
C SER A 52 39.17 -14.30 -5.00
N THR A 53 40.18 -14.73 -5.76
CA THR A 53 40.22 -16.06 -6.40
C THR A 53 40.11 -17.21 -5.40
N GLN A 54 40.53 -17.00 -4.15
CA GLN A 54 40.45 -18.00 -3.08
C GLN A 54 39.00 -18.30 -2.65
N GLN A 55 38.05 -17.38 -2.93
CA GLN A 55 36.64 -17.57 -2.61
C GLN A 55 35.90 -18.37 -3.69
N MET A 56 36.50 -18.55 -4.87
CA MET A 56 35.92 -19.33 -5.95
C MET A 56 35.97 -20.82 -5.59
N PRO A 57 34.85 -21.55 -5.69
CA PRO A 57 34.82 -22.99 -5.43
C PRO A 57 35.79 -23.74 -6.35
N GLN A 58 36.49 -24.74 -5.79
CA GLN A 58 37.42 -25.61 -6.54
C GLN A 58 36.79 -26.98 -6.87
N GLU A 59 35.48 -26.97 -7.16
CA GLU A 59 34.73 -28.19 -7.46
C GLU A 59 35.13 -28.79 -8.81
N ARG A 60 35.08 -30.13 -8.91
CA ARG A 60 35.38 -30.84 -10.17
C ARG A 60 34.47 -30.40 -11.32
N GLU A 61 33.22 -30.07 -11.03
CA GLU A 61 32.26 -29.59 -12.04
C GLU A 61 32.77 -28.33 -12.76
N ILE A 62 33.42 -27.41 -12.05
CA ILE A 62 33.97 -26.19 -12.62
C ILE A 62 35.20 -26.50 -13.49
N GLN A 63 36.04 -27.43 -13.05
CA GLN A 63 37.21 -27.89 -13.81
C GLN A 63 36.80 -28.64 -15.09
N GLU A 64 35.68 -29.36 -15.04
CA GLU A 64 35.06 -30.06 -16.17
C GLU A 64 34.19 -29.11 -17.04
N LEU A 65 34.24 -27.79 -16.79
CA LEU A 65 33.48 -26.76 -17.52
C LEU A 65 31.97 -27.00 -17.53
N LYS A 66 31.43 -27.56 -16.45
CA LYS A 66 29.99 -27.67 -16.20
C LYS A 66 29.47 -26.38 -15.55
N ILE A 67 28.18 -26.09 -15.76
CA ILE A 67 27.54 -24.97 -15.07
C ILE A 67 27.44 -25.31 -13.59
N TYR A 68 27.93 -24.41 -12.75
CA TYR A 68 27.92 -24.58 -11.29
C TYR A 68 27.17 -23.43 -10.63
N VAL A 69 26.37 -23.74 -9.61
CA VAL A 69 25.60 -22.76 -8.85
C VAL A 69 26.10 -22.76 -7.40
N ASP A 70 26.82 -21.70 -7.04
CA ASP A 70 27.25 -21.47 -5.67
C ASP A 70 26.10 -20.84 -4.88
N LYS A 71 25.42 -21.65 -4.08
CA LYS A 71 24.32 -21.20 -3.21
C LYS A 71 24.78 -20.28 -2.08
N ARG A 72 26.07 -20.33 -1.71
CA ARG A 72 26.60 -19.61 -0.54
C ARG A 72 26.94 -18.15 -0.88
N PHE A 73 27.49 -17.94 -2.08
CA PHE A 73 27.78 -16.61 -2.64
C PHE A 73 26.75 -16.15 -3.67
N GLU A 74 25.65 -16.90 -3.84
CA GLU A 74 24.53 -16.59 -4.73
C GLU A 74 25.01 -16.24 -6.13
N THR A 75 25.95 -17.04 -6.61
CA THR A 75 26.70 -16.80 -7.84
C THR A 75 26.62 -18.04 -8.71
N ILE A 76 26.48 -17.82 -10.01
CA ILE A 76 26.53 -18.87 -11.01
C ILE A 76 27.84 -18.76 -11.74
N ILE A 77 28.52 -19.88 -11.92
CA ILE A 77 29.76 -19.97 -12.68
C ILE A 77 29.42 -20.54 -14.05
N LEU A 78 29.62 -19.71 -15.08
CA LEU A 78 29.28 -20.01 -16.45
C LEU A 78 30.56 -20.13 -17.30
N PRO A 79 30.77 -21.23 -18.04
CA PRO A 79 31.93 -21.38 -18.91
C PRO A 79 31.76 -20.55 -20.18
N ILE A 80 32.54 -19.49 -20.34
CA ILE A 80 32.59 -18.65 -21.56
C ILE A 80 33.85 -19.02 -22.33
N PHE A 81 33.68 -19.70 -23.47
CA PHE A 81 34.77 -20.14 -24.35
C PHE A 81 35.94 -20.82 -23.60
N GLY A 82 35.61 -21.71 -22.65
CA GLY A 82 36.59 -22.46 -21.85
C GLY A 82 37.06 -21.77 -20.56
N ILE A 83 36.54 -20.59 -20.24
CA ILE A 83 36.89 -19.85 -19.03
C ILE A 83 35.69 -19.85 -18.08
N PRO A 84 35.81 -20.36 -16.84
CA PRO A 84 34.74 -20.29 -15.86
C PRO A 84 34.59 -18.85 -15.34
N VAL A 85 33.48 -18.19 -15.67
CA VAL A 85 33.19 -16.79 -15.31
C VAL A 85 32.05 -16.72 -14.29
N PRO A 86 32.26 -16.09 -13.12
CA PRO A 86 31.22 -15.94 -12.11
C PRO A 86 30.27 -14.76 -12.41
N PHE A 87 28.98 -15.00 -12.25
CA PHE A 87 27.91 -14.01 -12.34
C PHE A 87 27.03 -14.04 -11.10
N HIS A 88 26.88 -12.90 -10.43
CA HIS A 88 26.00 -12.80 -9.27
C HIS A 88 24.53 -12.90 -9.73
N ILE A 89 23.67 -13.53 -8.92
CA ILE A 89 22.27 -13.78 -9.29
C ILE A 89 21.49 -12.49 -9.57
N SER A 90 21.86 -11.37 -8.93
CA SER A 90 21.25 -10.05 -9.14
C SER A 90 21.50 -9.47 -10.54
N THR A 91 22.46 -10.02 -11.30
CA THR A 91 22.74 -9.58 -12.69
C THR A 91 21.88 -10.30 -13.72
N ILE A 92 21.12 -11.32 -13.30
CA ILE A 92 20.36 -12.21 -14.17
C ILE A 92 18.88 -11.85 -14.10
N LYS A 93 18.32 -11.49 -15.25
CA LYS A 93 16.92 -11.12 -15.41
C LYS A 93 16.01 -12.34 -15.31
N ASN A 94 16.23 -13.33 -16.16
CA ASN A 94 15.49 -14.58 -16.17
C ASN A 94 16.28 -15.70 -16.84
N ILE A 95 15.80 -16.92 -16.68
CA ILE A 95 16.34 -18.11 -17.34
C ILE A 95 15.19 -18.86 -18.02
N SER A 96 15.46 -19.41 -19.20
CA SER A 96 14.51 -20.22 -19.96
C SER A 96 15.20 -21.47 -20.45
N GLN A 97 14.42 -22.54 -20.55
CA GLN A 97 14.90 -23.84 -20.99
C GLN A 97 13.98 -24.35 -22.09
N SER A 98 14.56 -24.83 -23.19
CA SER A 98 13.85 -25.47 -24.28
C SER A 98 14.53 -26.80 -24.66
N ILE A 99 13.74 -27.74 -25.17
CA ILE A 99 14.22 -29.04 -25.62
C ILE A 99 13.78 -29.18 -27.08
N GLU A 100 14.75 -29.37 -27.98
CA GLU A 100 14.49 -29.55 -29.41
C GLU A 100 15.20 -30.82 -29.87
N GLY A 101 14.41 -31.89 -30.08
CA GLY A 101 14.90 -33.21 -30.45
C GLY A 101 15.94 -33.74 -29.44
N ASP A 102 17.14 -34.02 -29.93
CA ASP A 102 18.23 -34.60 -29.15
C ASP A 102 19.04 -33.56 -28.36
N TYR A 103 18.63 -32.30 -28.33
CA TYR A 103 19.36 -31.22 -27.66
C TYR A 103 18.49 -30.48 -26.63
N THR A 104 19.12 -30.10 -25.53
CA THR A 104 18.55 -29.18 -24.53
C THR A 104 19.29 -27.85 -24.61
N TYR A 105 18.53 -26.76 -24.57
CA TYR A 105 19.02 -25.39 -24.56
C TYR A 105 18.70 -24.73 -23.22
N LEU A 106 19.68 -24.06 -22.62
CA LEU A 106 19.52 -23.21 -21.46
C LEU A 106 19.91 -21.79 -21.83
N ARG A 107 18.92 -20.89 -21.89
CA ARG A 107 19.13 -19.46 -22.15
C ARG A 107 19.08 -18.70 -20.84
N ILE A 108 20.10 -17.89 -20.61
CA ILE A 108 20.28 -17.04 -19.44
C ILE A 108 20.28 -15.59 -19.92
N ASN A 109 19.29 -14.81 -19.50
CA ASN A 109 19.16 -13.41 -19.86
C ASN A 109 19.65 -12.54 -18.71
N PHE A 110 20.51 -11.57 -19.01
CA PHE A 110 21.09 -10.64 -18.05
C PHE A 110 20.38 -9.29 -18.13
N PHE A 111 20.47 -8.52 -17.04
CA PHE A 111 20.03 -7.14 -17.05
C PHE A 111 20.94 -6.30 -17.94
N THR A 112 20.35 -5.55 -18.86
CA THR A 112 21.06 -4.64 -19.78
C THR A 112 20.33 -3.31 -19.88
N PRO A 113 21.06 -2.18 -20.02
CA PRO A 113 20.45 -0.87 -20.24
C PRO A 113 19.47 -0.89 -21.42
N GLY A 114 18.30 -0.28 -21.25
CA GLY A 114 17.27 -0.20 -22.31
C GLY A 114 16.28 -1.37 -22.36
N THR A 115 16.52 -2.47 -21.62
CA THR A 115 15.43 -3.40 -21.32
C THR A 115 14.48 -2.79 -20.28
N THR A 116 13.20 -3.15 -20.27
CA THR A 116 12.22 -2.72 -19.24
C THR A 116 12.77 -3.00 -17.86
N ILE A 117 13.37 -1.97 -17.30
CA ILE A 117 14.15 -1.95 -16.08
C ILE A 117 13.28 -1.21 -15.08
N THR A 118 13.04 -1.81 -13.93
CA THR A 118 12.43 -1.06 -12.81
C THR A 118 13.38 0.08 -12.40
N LYS A 119 12.87 1.18 -11.83
CA LYS A 119 13.72 2.31 -11.35
C LYS A 119 14.95 1.82 -10.56
N GLN A 120 14.83 0.72 -9.80
CA GLN A 120 15.92 0.08 -9.06
C GLN A 120 17.01 -0.56 -9.92
N GLU A 121 16.66 -1.24 -11.01
CA GLU A 121 17.64 -1.87 -11.88
C GLU A 121 18.38 -0.83 -12.73
N SER A 122 17.79 0.36 -12.93
CA SER A 122 18.42 1.48 -13.65
C SER A 122 19.60 2.07 -12.88
N SER A 123 19.51 2.11 -11.54
CA SER A 123 20.60 2.63 -10.71
C SER A 123 21.85 1.74 -10.76
N MET A 124 21.72 0.44 -11.04
CA MET A 124 22.87 -0.46 -11.27
C MET A 124 23.69 -0.06 -12.52
N PHE A 125 23.08 0.68 -13.45
CA PHE A 125 23.71 1.14 -14.68
C PHE A 125 24.05 2.64 -14.70
N THR A 126 23.53 3.42 -13.74
CA THR A 126 23.79 4.89 -13.67
C THR A 126 25.27 5.25 -13.52
N SER A 127 26.05 4.46 -12.78
CA SER A 127 27.50 4.65 -12.64
C SER A 127 28.31 4.11 -13.82
N ASN A 128 27.67 3.41 -14.77
CA ASN A 128 28.32 2.60 -15.81
C ASN A 128 27.65 2.73 -17.19
N ALA A 129 27.10 3.91 -17.51
CA ALA A 129 26.28 4.12 -18.71
C ALA A 129 26.99 3.81 -20.05
N ASN A 130 28.33 3.83 -20.06
CA ASN A 130 29.15 3.58 -21.26
C ASN A 130 29.88 2.22 -21.27
N LEU A 131 29.48 1.26 -20.42
CA LEU A 131 30.08 -0.07 -20.42
C LEU A 131 29.37 -1.02 -21.40
N THR A 132 30.10 -2.00 -21.92
CA THR A 132 29.53 -3.09 -22.72
C THR A 132 28.95 -4.15 -21.79
N PHE A 133 27.66 -4.44 -21.95
CA PHE A 133 26.97 -5.44 -21.14
C PHE A 133 26.66 -6.70 -21.95
N LEU A 134 26.67 -7.85 -21.27
CA LEU A 134 26.22 -9.11 -21.81
C LEU A 134 24.69 -9.17 -21.75
N LYS A 135 24.03 -9.43 -22.88
CA LYS A 135 22.55 -9.52 -22.94
C LYS A 135 22.05 -10.92 -22.58
N GLU A 136 22.58 -11.93 -23.24
CA GLU A 136 22.15 -13.31 -23.07
C GLU A 136 23.28 -14.30 -23.37
N LEU A 137 23.21 -15.47 -22.73
CA LEU A 137 24.02 -16.64 -23.06
C LEU A 137 23.09 -17.83 -23.29
N THR A 138 23.35 -18.60 -24.33
CA THR A 138 22.62 -19.84 -24.60
C THR A 138 23.59 -21.01 -24.63
N TYR A 139 23.40 -21.97 -23.72
CA TYR A 139 24.12 -23.24 -23.72
C TYR A 139 23.28 -24.30 -24.39
N ARG A 140 23.93 -25.17 -25.17
CA ARG A 140 23.32 -26.33 -25.79
C ARG A 140 24.06 -27.59 -25.35
N SER A 141 23.31 -28.62 -24.97
CA SER A 141 23.86 -29.93 -24.61
C SER A 141 23.05 -31.06 -25.22
N THR A 142 23.70 -32.18 -25.53
CA THR A 142 23.05 -33.39 -26.04
C THR A 142 22.27 -34.10 -24.94
N ASN A 143 21.13 -34.68 -25.33
CA ASN A 143 20.30 -35.59 -24.53
C ASN A 143 20.72 -37.06 -24.73
N LEU A 144 21.57 -37.32 -25.72
CA LEU A 144 22.11 -38.64 -25.99
C LEU A 144 23.10 -39.04 -24.90
N LYS A 145 22.96 -40.29 -24.44
CA LYS A 145 23.78 -40.89 -23.40
C LYS A 145 24.82 -41.79 -24.06
N GLU A 146 26.10 -41.53 -23.84
CA GLU A 146 27.17 -42.41 -24.32
C GLU A 146 27.26 -43.69 -23.47
N ALA A 147 27.74 -44.78 -24.09
CA ALA A 147 27.86 -46.08 -23.43
C ALA A 147 28.89 -46.02 -22.30
N GLY A 148 28.41 -46.09 -21.04
CA GLY A 148 29.24 -46.04 -19.84
C GLY A 148 29.04 -44.80 -18.97
N GLU A 149 28.36 -43.76 -19.48
CA GLU A 149 28.00 -42.60 -18.66
C GLU A 149 26.74 -42.88 -17.82
N ILE A 150 26.60 -42.20 -16.68
CA ILE A 150 25.47 -42.41 -15.76
C ILE A 150 24.27 -41.55 -16.17
N SER A 151 24.52 -40.32 -16.63
CA SER A 151 23.50 -39.33 -17.04
C SER A 151 23.89 -38.67 -18.35
N ALA A 152 22.90 -38.27 -19.16
CA ALA A 152 23.16 -37.44 -20.34
C ALA A 152 23.78 -36.09 -19.93
N PRO A 153 24.64 -35.50 -20.76
CA PRO A 153 25.23 -34.18 -20.52
C PRO A 153 24.19 -33.08 -20.22
N SER A 154 23.00 -33.15 -20.82
CA SER A 154 21.88 -32.23 -20.56
C SER A 154 21.36 -32.24 -19.11
N SER A 155 21.67 -33.28 -18.33
CA SER A 155 21.34 -33.34 -16.90
C SER A 155 21.95 -32.18 -16.10
N ASN A 156 23.13 -31.69 -16.49
CA ASN A 156 23.73 -30.51 -15.86
C ASN A 156 22.90 -29.25 -16.13
N LEU A 157 22.41 -29.05 -17.35
CA LEU A 157 21.54 -27.91 -17.71
C LEU A 157 20.22 -27.95 -16.93
N ASN A 158 19.60 -29.11 -16.80
CA ASN A 158 18.37 -29.31 -16.02
C ASN A 158 18.58 -28.97 -14.54
N THR A 159 19.66 -29.49 -13.97
CA THR A 159 20.03 -29.25 -12.57
C THR A 159 20.32 -27.76 -12.34
N ALA A 160 21.11 -27.14 -13.22
CA ALA A 160 21.43 -25.73 -13.17
C ALA A 160 20.16 -24.86 -13.22
N PHE A 161 19.26 -25.09 -14.18
CA PHE A 161 18.00 -24.36 -14.29
C PHE A 161 17.20 -24.37 -12.98
N ARG A 162 17.03 -25.55 -12.37
CA ARG A 162 16.31 -25.71 -11.10
C ARG A 162 17.01 -24.95 -9.96
N LEU A 163 18.32 -25.10 -9.84
CA LEU A 163 19.11 -24.46 -8.77
C LEU A 163 19.11 -22.93 -8.90
N ILE A 164 19.22 -22.41 -10.12
CA ILE A 164 19.19 -20.97 -10.40
C ILE A 164 17.83 -20.40 -10.02
N LYS A 165 16.71 -21.06 -10.40
CA LYS A 165 15.36 -20.63 -9.98
C LYS A 165 15.19 -20.62 -8.46
N GLU A 166 15.72 -21.62 -7.76
CA GLU A 166 15.67 -21.70 -6.30
C GLU A 166 16.42 -20.52 -5.65
N VAL A 167 17.63 -20.21 -6.12
CA VAL A 167 18.45 -19.09 -5.63
C VAL A 167 17.80 -17.75 -5.97
N GLN A 168 17.27 -17.58 -7.19
CA GLN A 168 16.53 -16.37 -7.58
C GLN A 168 15.33 -16.11 -6.68
N LYS A 169 14.54 -17.15 -6.37
CA LYS A 169 13.38 -17.03 -5.48
C LYS A 169 13.82 -16.58 -4.08
N LYS A 170 14.83 -17.23 -3.50
CA LYS A 170 15.38 -16.89 -2.18
C LYS A 170 15.93 -15.46 -2.14
N PHE A 171 16.69 -15.07 -3.16
CA PHE A 171 17.27 -13.73 -3.27
C PHE A 171 16.18 -12.66 -3.36
N LYS A 172 15.18 -12.83 -4.24
CA LYS A 172 14.06 -11.90 -4.37
C LYS A 172 13.24 -11.77 -3.08
N THR A 173 13.00 -12.89 -2.37
CA THR A 173 12.31 -12.85 -1.07
C THR A 173 13.12 -12.08 -0.03
N ARG A 174 14.43 -12.35 0.09
CA ARG A 174 15.27 -11.61 1.04
C ARG A 174 15.38 -10.13 0.71
N GLU A 175 15.54 -9.76 -0.56
CA GLU A 175 15.56 -8.35 -0.96
C GLU A 175 14.21 -7.66 -0.70
N ALA A 176 13.10 -8.37 -0.89
CA ALA A 176 11.78 -7.86 -0.53
C ALA A 176 11.67 -7.66 0.99
N GLU A 177 12.11 -8.61 1.80
CA GLU A 177 12.13 -8.51 3.26
C GLU A 177 13.05 -7.38 3.76
N GLU A 178 14.25 -7.23 3.19
CA GLU A 178 15.17 -6.14 3.54
C GLU A 178 14.56 -4.78 3.18
N ARG A 179 13.90 -4.65 2.03
CA ARG A 179 13.16 -3.44 1.64
C ARG A 179 11.95 -3.19 2.55
N GLU A 180 11.28 -4.24 2.97
CA GLU A 180 10.25 -4.21 4.01
C GLU A 180 10.83 -4.02 5.41
N MET A 181 12.15 -3.97 5.59
CA MET A 181 12.78 -3.58 6.85
C MET A 181 13.38 -2.17 6.76
N GLU A 182 13.73 -1.73 5.55
CA GLU A 182 14.20 -0.39 5.25
C GLU A 182 13.12 0.66 5.56
N GLY A 183 13.46 1.65 6.38
CA GLY A 183 12.53 2.70 6.81
C GLY A 183 11.71 2.39 8.06
N ILE A 184 11.91 1.23 8.71
CA ILE A 184 11.38 1.01 10.06
C ILE A 184 12.22 1.80 11.05
N VAL A 185 11.57 2.76 11.70
CA VAL A 185 12.14 3.45 12.86
C VAL A 185 12.03 2.52 14.05
N LYS A 186 13.18 2.13 14.63
CA LYS A 186 13.22 1.35 15.88
C LYS A 186 12.51 2.15 16.97
N GLN A 187 11.44 1.57 17.51
CA GLN A 187 10.66 2.17 18.59
C GLN A 187 11.33 1.93 19.93
N ASP A 188 11.03 2.81 20.90
CA ASP A 188 11.42 2.61 22.28
C ASP A 188 10.73 1.38 22.89
N GLN A 189 11.30 0.86 23.97
CA GLN A 189 10.67 -0.24 24.70
C GLN A 189 9.52 0.29 25.58
N LEU A 190 8.41 -0.44 25.56
CA LEU A 190 7.25 -0.13 26.39
C LEU A 190 7.57 -0.34 27.88
N ILE A 191 7.30 0.68 28.69
CA ILE A 191 7.47 0.66 30.14
C ILE A 191 6.16 0.24 30.78
N LEU A 192 6.15 -0.97 31.33
CA LEU A 192 4.96 -1.55 31.95
C LEU A 192 4.68 -0.90 33.30
N SER A 193 3.46 -0.41 33.46
CA SER A 193 2.94 -0.01 34.76
C SER A 193 2.47 -1.24 35.54
N ASN A 194 3.00 -1.43 36.75
CA ASN A 194 2.61 -2.50 37.67
C ASN A 194 1.39 -2.15 38.52
N SER A 195 0.70 -1.03 38.24
CA SER A 195 -0.47 -0.61 39.00
C SER A 195 -1.69 -1.47 38.68
N LYS A 196 -2.47 -1.85 39.70
CA LYS A 196 -3.77 -2.52 39.52
C LYS A 196 -4.83 -1.62 38.87
N THR A 197 -4.56 -0.32 38.71
CA THR A 197 -5.48 0.69 38.19
C THR A 197 -5.25 1.05 36.72
N ILE A 198 -4.42 0.30 35.99
CA ILE A 198 -4.21 0.56 34.56
C ILE A 198 -5.54 0.52 33.79
N PRO A 199 -5.79 1.45 32.85
CA PRO A 199 -6.91 1.37 31.94
C PRO A 199 -6.78 0.11 31.07
N ARG A 200 -7.84 -0.71 31.02
CA ARG A 200 -7.87 -1.96 30.25
C ARG A 200 -9.19 -2.10 29.53
N LEU A 201 -9.14 -2.55 28.30
CA LEU A 201 -10.31 -2.82 27.47
C LEU A 201 -10.18 -4.25 26.91
N LYS A 202 -11.18 -5.08 27.21
CA LYS A 202 -11.19 -6.53 26.89
C LYS A 202 -12.02 -6.81 25.65
N ASP A 203 -11.90 -8.02 25.12
CA ASP A 203 -12.72 -8.56 24.03
C ASP A 203 -12.65 -7.69 22.76
N LEU A 204 -11.42 -7.24 22.46
CA LEU A 204 -11.11 -6.43 21.28
C LEU A 204 -10.47 -7.31 20.22
N TYR A 205 -10.97 -7.22 19.00
CA TYR A 205 -10.25 -7.68 17.82
C TYR A 205 -9.26 -6.62 17.37
N ILE A 206 -8.18 -7.06 16.72
CA ILE A 206 -7.18 -6.17 16.11
C ILE A 206 -7.29 -6.23 14.58
N LYS A 207 -7.22 -5.07 13.92
CA LYS A 207 -7.09 -4.94 12.46
C LYS A 207 -5.89 -4.02 12.16
N PRO A 208 -4.99 -4.39 11.23
CA PRO A 208 -4.94 -5.66 10.51
C PRO A 208 -4.62 -6.86 11.41
N ASN A 209 -4.98 -8.06 10.96
CA ASN A 209 -4.80 -9.28 11.75
C ASN A 209 -3.30 -9.63 11.87
N ILE A 210 -2.90 -10.13 13.05
CA ILE A 210 -1.54 -10.62 13.32
C ILE A 210 -1.23 -11.88 12.49
N ILE A 211 -2.24 -12.74 12.35
CA ILE A 211 -2.21 -13.98 11.57
C ILE A 211 -3.44 -14.04 10.66
N ALA A 212 -3.55 -15.06 9.80
CA ALA A 212 -4.71 -15.21 8.91
C ALA A 212 -6.06 -15.27 9.66
N LYS A 213 -6.09 -15.86 10.86
CA LYS A 213 -7.31 -15.97 11.68
C LYS A 213 -7.50 -14.74 12.57
N ARG A 214 -8.75 -14.26 12.67
CA ARG A 214 -9.14 -13.21 13.62
C ARG A 214 -8.93 -13.69 15.05
N ILE A 215 -8.31 -12.84 15.87
CA ILE A 215 -8.06 -13.12 17.28
C ILE A 215 -8.52 -11.93 18.10
N HIS A 216 -9.18 -12.20 19.23
CA HIS A 216 -9.48 -11.19 20.23
C HIS A 216 -8.39 -11.12 21.31
N GLY A 217 -8.32 -10.01 22.01
CA GLY A 217 -7.34 -9.76 23.06
C GLY A 217 -7.75 -8.62 23.98
N THR A 218 -6.81 -8.19 24.81
CA THR A 218 -6.98 -7.08 25.74
C THR A 218 -5.99 -5.96 25.41
N LEU A 219 -6.49 -4.73 25.32
CA LEU A 219 -5.69 -3.52 25.19
C LEU A 219 -5.46 -2.91 26.58
N GLU A 220 -4.21 -2.62 26.92
CA GLU A 220 -3.80 -2.05 28.19
C GLU A 220 -3.01 -0.76 27.95
N ALA A 221 -3.32 0.29 28.70
CA ALA A 221 -2.58 1.55 28.66
C ALA A 221 -1.53 1.58 29.78
N HIS A 222 -0.26 1.79 29.42
CA HIS A 222 0.89 1.82 30.34
C HIS A 222 1.53 3.23 30.37
N GLN A 223 2.77 3.34 30.87
CA GLN A 223 3.36 4.65 31.16
C GLN A 223 3.69 5.46 29.91
N ASN A 224 4.14 4.81 28.83
CA ASN A 224 4.59 5.46 27.60
C ASN A 224 3.96 4.87 26.32
N GLY A 225 2.93 4.03 26.46
CA GLY A 225 2.29 3.40 25.31
C GLY A 225 1.18 2.43 25.68
N PHE A 226 0.59 1.83 24.66
CA PHE A 226 -0.39 0.75 24.77
C PHE A 226 0.27 -0.61 24.53
N ARG A 227 -0.25 -1.64 25.19
CA ARG A 227 0.02 -3.05 24.88
C ARG A 227 -1.27 -3.76 24.55
N PHE A 228 -1.34 -4.33 23.36
CA PHE A 228 -2.34 -5.34 23.03
C PHE A 228 -1.78 -6.72 23.32
N THR A 229 -2.50 -7.51 24.11
CA THR A 229 -2.18 -8.92 24.36
C THR A 229 -3.29 -9.80 23.81
N SER A 230 -2.96 -10.58 22.78
CA SER A 230 -3.81 -11.62 22.19
C SER A 230 -4.04 -12.75 23.19
N ILE A 231 -5.18 -13.46 23.08
CA ILE A 231 -5.43 -14.69 23.87
C ILE A 231 -4.36 -15.78 23.68
N ARG A 232 -3.60 -15.74 22.57
CA ARG A 232 -2.48 -16.66 22.30
C ARG A 232 -1.17 -16.24 22.94
N GLY A 233 -1.12 -15.03 23.50
CA GLY A 233 0.09 -14.44 24.09
C GLY A 233 0.91 -13.56 23.14
N ASP A 234 0.45 -13.34 21.90
CA ASP A 234 1.06 -12.35 21.00
C ASP A 234 0.92 -10.94 21.59
N LYS A 235 1.99 -10.15 21.58
CA LYS A 235 2.05 -8.80 22.17
C LYS A 235 2.38 -7.78 21.10
N ILE A 236 1.63 -6.69 21.06
CA ILE A 236 1.86 -5.55 20.18
C ILE A 236 1.94 -4.29 21.04
N ASP A 237 3.04 -3.56 20.90
CA ASP A 237 3.30 -2.34 21.64
C ASP A 237 3.15 -1.13 20.71
N ILE A 238 2.40 -0.13 21.16
CA ILE A 238 2.17 1.13 20.43
C ILE A 238 2.56 2.29 21.34
N MET A 239 3.62 3.01 20.99
CA MET A 239 4.15 4.09 21.81
C MET A 239 3.35 5.39 21.62
N TYR A 240 3.13 6.16 22.68
CA TYR A 240 2.35 7.41 22.61
C TYR A 240 2.98 8.43 21.65
N ASN A 241 4.31 8.59 21.72
CA ASN A 241 5.06 9.50 20.84
C ASN A 241 4.93 9.17 19.33
N ASN A 242 4.65 7.89 19.00
CA ASN A 242 4.53 7.41 17.63
C ASN A 242 3.09 7.46 17.10
N ILE A 243 2.10 7.79 17.93
CA ILE A 243 0.73 8.02 17.46
C ILE A 243 0.69 9.42 16.84
N LYS A 244 0.24 9.51 15.58
CA LYS A 244 -0.04 10.77 14.91
C LYS A 244 -1.46 11.21 15.23
N HIS A 245 -2.42 10.30 15.05
CA HIS A 245 -3.83 10.52 15.36
C HIS A 245 -4.41 9.31 16.08
N ALA A 246 -5.19 9.56 17.12
CA ALA A 246 -6.01 8.55 17.79
C ALA A 246 -7.49 8.91 17.56
N PHE A 247 -8.29 7.95 17.12
CA PHE A 247 -9.71 8.15 16.89
C PHE A 247 -10.54 7.21 17.73
N PHE A 248 -11.65 7.72 18.25
CA PHE A 248 -12.71 6.93 18.86
C PHE A 248 -13.96 7.01 17.97
N GLN A 249 -14.34 5.88 17.38
CA GLN A 249 -15.54 5.76 16.58
C GLN A 249 -16.63 5.04 17.40
N PRO A 250 -17.71 5.76 17.79
CA PRO A 250 -18.83 5.14 18.50
C PRO A 250 -19.67 4.26 17.56
N CYS A 251 -20.44 3.33 18.15
CA CYS A 251 -21.36 2.44 17.44
C CYS A 251 -22.71 3.08 17.04
N ASP A 252 -22.75 4.41 16.93
CA ASP A 252 -23.97 5.15 16.59
C ASP A 252 -24.24 5.05 15.07
N GLY A 253 -25.20 4.20 14.69
CA GLY A 253 -25.51 3.93 13.28
C GLY A 253 -24.49 3.03 12.58
N GLU A 254 -23.61 2.38 13.34
CA GLU A 254 -22.58 1.45 12.87
C GLU A 254 -22.70 0.10 13.59
N MET A 255 -22.14 -0.94 12.96
CA MET A 255 -22.09 -2.30 13.53
C MET A 255 -20.84 -2.54 14.39
N LEU A 256 -19.95 -1.54 14.49
CA LEU A 256 -18.67 -1.66 15.18
C LEU A 256 -18.51 -0.47 16.13
N ILE A 257 -17.86 -0.72 17.25
CA ILE A 257 -17.22 0.32 18.07
C ILE A 257 -15.72 0.11 18.00
N LEU A 258 -14.94 1.16 17.76
CA LEU A 258 -13.50 1.00 17.54
C LEU A 258 -12.66 2.16 18.08
N LEU A 259 -11.40 1.83 18.35
CA LEU A 259 -10.29 2.75 18.54
C LEU A 259 -9.32 2.58 17.38
N HIS A 260 -8.97 3.66 16.70
CA HIS A 260 -8.00 3.64 15.60
C HIS A 260 -6.77 4.46 15.97
N PHE A 261 -5.60 3.91 15.72
CA PHE A 261 -4.32 4.60 15.86
C PHE A 261 -3.65 4.71 14.50
N HIS A 262 -3.53 5.94 14.01
CA HIS A 262 -2.71 6.28 12.84
C HIS A 262 -1.32 6.69 13.33
N LEU A 263 -0.29 5.97 12.91
CA LEU A 263 1.08 6.10 13.43
C LEU A 263 1.92 7.01 12.53
N LYS A 264 2.84 7.76 13.15
CA LYS A 264 3.85 8.57 12.47
C LYS A 264 4.83 7.68 11.71
N ASN A 265 5.30 6.62 12.36
CA ASN A 265 6.19 5.63 11.76
C ASN A 265 5.51 4.26 11.77
N PRO A 266 5.59 3.50 10.65
CA PRO A 266 5.03 2.17 10.59
C PRO A 266 5.74 1.23 11.57
N ILE A 267 4.95 0.41 12.26
CA ILE A 267 5.44 -0.66 13.12
C ILE A 267 5.32 -2.01 12.41
N MET A 268 6.15 -2.97 12.79
CA MET A 268 6.06 -4.34 12.29
C MET A 268 5.31 -5.21 13.29
N PHE A 269 4.22 -5.82 12.85
CA PHE A 269 3.67 -7.00 13.48
C PHE A 269 3.08 -7.92 12.41
N GLY A 270 3.17 -9.23 12.63
CA GLY A 270 2.94 -10.22 11.57
C GLY A 270 4.06 -10.18 10.52
N LYS A 271 3.70 -10.05 9.24
CA LYS A 271 4.64 -10.04 8.10
C LYS A 271 4.68 -8.70 7.34
N LYS A 272 3.96 -7.67 7.78
CA LYS A 272 3.80 -6.42 7.03
C LYS A 272 4.01 -5.22 7.95
N LYS A 273 4.53 -4.13 7.37
CA LYS A 273 4.54 -2.81 8.00
C LYS A 273 3.12 -2.30 8.13
N GLN A 274 2.78 -1.77 9.29
CA GLN A 274 1.46 -1.20 9.57
C GLN A 274 1.60 0.22 10.08
N THR A 275 1.02 1.17 9.34
CA THR A 275 0.83 2.56 9.77
C THR A 275 -0.45 2.72 10.58
N ASP A 276 -1.44 1.86 10.35
CA ASP A 276 -2.77 1.98 10.89
C ASP A 276 -3.11 0.73 11.69
N VAL A 277 -3.51 0.92 12.94
CA VAL A 277 -3.88 -0.16 13.86
C VAL A 277 -5.20 0.16 14.52
N GLN A 278 -6.16 -0.75 14.37
CA GLN A 278 -7.51 -0.63 14.88
C GLN A 278 -7.79 -1.71 15.92
N PHE A 279 -8.48 -1.32 16.98
CA PHE A 279 -9.06 -2.24 17.96
C PHE A 279 -10.56 -2.05 17.99
N TYR A 280 -11.33 -3.11 17.76
CA TYR A 280 -12.78 -3.01 17.63
C TYR A 280 -13.52 -4.14 18.32
N THR A 281 -14.79 -3.88 18.63
CA THR A 281 -15.77 -4.86 19.07
C THR A 281 -16.98 -4.78 18.15
N GLU A 282 -17.52 -5.93 17.76
CA GLU A 282 -18.72 -6.01 16.93
C GLU A 282 -19.96 -5.82 17.81
N VAL A 283 -20.88 -5.01 17.32
CA VAL A 283 -22.08 -4.56 18.02
C VAL A 283 -23.28 -4.92 17.16
N GLY A 284 -23.82 -6.12 17.40
CA GLY A 284 -24.96 -6.68 16.68
C GLY A 284 -24.66 -8.05 16.08
N GLU A 285 -25.67 -8.91 16.04
CA GLU A 285 -25.63 -10.23 15.40
C GLU A 285 -26.40 -10.15 14.09
N ILE A 286 -25.79 -10.55 12.96
CA ILE A 286 -26.56 -10.75 11.73
C ILE A 286 -27.38 -12.03 11.96
N THR A 287 -28.60 -11.90 12.44
CA THR A 287 -29.52 -13.03 12.61
C THR A 287 -29.96 -13.53 11.23
N THR A 288 -29.15 -14.37 10.59
CA THR A 288 -29.48 -15.02 9.30
C THR A 288 -30.41 -16.23 9.46
N ASP A 289 -31.28 -16.26 10.48
CA ASP A 289 -32.29 -17.30 10.61
C ASP A 289 -33.54 -16.95 9.78
N LEU A 290 -33.36 -16.93 8.45
CA LEU A 290 -34.43 -16.76 7.45
C LEU A 290 -35.45 -17.92 7.42
N GLY A 291 -35.36 -18.89 8.33
CA GLY A 291 -36.09 -20.15 8.27
C GLY A 291 -37.12 -20.43 9.36
N LYS A 292 -37.30 -19.58 10.38
CA LYS A 292 -38.08 -19.96 11.58
C LYS A 292 -39.03 -18.92 12.16
N HIS A 293 -39.79 -18.18 11.36
CA HIS A 293 -40.86 -17.33 11.89
C HIS A 293 -42.22 -17.54 11.22
N GLN A 294 -42.85 -18.68 11.52
CA GLN A 294 -44.30 -18.69 11.75
C GLN A 294 -44.49 -18.69 13.27
N HIS A 295 -44.94 -17.56 13.83
CA HIS A 295 -45.19 -17.31 15.26
C HIS A 295 -44.00 -16.84 16.12
N MET A 296 -43.31 -15.76 15.71
CA MET A 296 -42.55 -14.96 16.68
C MET A 296 -43.51 -13.96 17.34
N HIS A 297 -43.51 -13.92 18.67
CA HIS A 297 -44.32 -12.97 19.43
C HIS A 297 -43.63 -11.60 19.43
N ASP A 298 -44.35 -10.53 19.06
CA ASP A 298 -43.88 -9.12 19.11
C ASP A 298 -43.22 -8.71 20.45
N ARG A 299 -43.49 -9.45 21.54
CA ARG A 299 -42.92 -9.24 22.87
C ARG A 299 -41.46 -9.67 22.99
N ASP A 300 -41.07 -10.73 22.28
CA ASP A 300 -39.68 -11.23 22.31
C ASP A 300 -38.78 -10.37 21.42
N ASP A 301 -39.32 -9.85 20.31
CA ASP A 301 -38.62 -8.91 19.43
C ASP A 301 -38.30 -7.58 20.13
N LEU A 302 -39.27 -7.05 20.88
CA LEU A 302 -39.06 -5.81 21.65
C LEU A 302 -38.04 -6.01 22.79
N ALA A 303 -38.01 -7.20 23.40
CA ALA A 303 -37.02 -7.53 24.43
C ALA A 303 -35.61 -7.68 23.84
N ALA A 304 -35.48 -8.28 22.66
CA ALA A 304 -34.21 -8.40 21.94
C ALA A 304 -33.67 -7.03 21.52
N GLU A 305 -34.51 -6.16 20.95
CA GLU A 305 -34.14 -4.78 20.56
C GLU A 305 -33.68 -3.96 21.79
N GLN A 306 -34.35 -4.13 22.93
CA GLN A 306 -33.97 -3.44 24.15
C GLN A 306 -32.64 -3.95 24.72
N ALA A 307 -32.40 -5.26 24.69
CA ALA A 307 -31.11 -5.85 25.09
C ALA A 307 -29.96 -5.36 24.19
N GLU A 308 -30.18 -5.22 22.88
CA GLU A 308 -29.19 -4.69 21.95
C GLU A 308 -28.87 -3.22 22.26
N ARG A 309 -29.88 -2.38 22.49
CA ARG A 309 -29.69 -0.98 22.89
C ARG A 309 -28.91 -0.84 24.19
N GLU A 310 -29.23 -1.66 25.19
CA GLU A 310 -28.48 -1.67 26.45
C GLU A 310 -27.04 -2.10 26.26
N MET A 311 -26.78 -3.11 25.41
CA MET A 311 -25.43 -3.57 25.09
C MET A 311 -24.62 -2.48 24.37
N ARG A 312 -25.21 -1.81 23.36
CA ARG A 312 -24.63 -0.65 22.67
C ARG A 312 -24.23 0.45 23.66
N GLN A 313 -25.13 0.83 24.58
CA GLN A 313 -24.85 1.85 25.59
C GLN A 313 -23.75 1.42 26.57
N LYS A 314 -23.75 0.16 27.03
CA LYS A 314 -22.71 -0.38 27.93
C LYS A 314 -21.34 -0.36 27.26
N LEU A 315 -21.24 -0.78 26.00
CA LEU A 315 -19.99 -0.75 25.23
C LEU A 315 -19.50 0.68 25.00
N LYS A 316 -20.38 1.58 24.57
CA LYS A 316 -20.06 3.01 24.39
C LYS A 316 -19.53 3.64 25.67
N THR A 317 -20.19 3.39 26.80
CA THR A 317 -19.75 3.89 28.11
C THR A 317 -18.40 3.32 28.51
N ALA A 318 -18.16 2.02 28.27
CA ALA A 318 -16.88 1.39 28.60
C ALA A 318 -15.71 1.95 27.77
N PHE A 319 -15.93 2.18 26.46
CA PHE A 319 -14.92 2.78 25.59
C PHE A 319 -14.67 4.25 25.94
N GLN A 320 -15.71 5.04 26.20
CA GLN A 320 -15.55 6.44 26.62
C GLN A 320 -14.74 6.53 27.93
N LEU A 321 -15.11 5.75 28.94
CA LEU A 321 -14.37 5.69 30.21
C LEU A 321 -12.92 5.23 30.04
N PHE A 322 -12.62 4.42 29.04
CA PHE A 322 -11.26 4.05 28.71
C PHE A 322 -10.49 5.23 28.11
N CYS A 323 -11.08 5.92 27.12
CA CYS A 323 -10.47 7.11 26.48
C CYS A 323 -10.20 8.21 27.51
N ASP A 324 -11.19 8.58 28.32
CA ASP A 324 -11.08 9.63 29.34
C ASP A 324 -9.94 9.34 30.35
N LYS A 325 -9.80 8.07 30.77
CA LYS A 325 -8.73 7.65 31.69
C LYS A 325 -7.36 7.71 31.04
N VAL A 326 -7.26 7.37 29.75
CA VAL A 326 -6.01 7.43 29.00
C VAL A 326 -5.60 8.88 28.83
N GLU A 327 -6.48 9.76 28.37
CA GLU A 327 -6.23 11.20 28.21
C GLU A 327 -5.77 11.85 29.52
N THR A 328 -6.42 11.49 30.64
CA THR A 328 -6.03 11.96 31.96
C THR A 328 -4.62 11.48 32.35
N MET A 329 -4.31 10.21 32.05
CA MET A 329 -3.01 9.60 32.38
C MET A 329 -1.87 10.17 31.52
N THR A 330 -2.13 10.40 30.24
CA THR A 330 -1.16 10.96 29.27
C THR A 330 -1.04 12.47 29.37
N LYS A 331 -1.85 13.13 30.22
CA LYS A 331 -1.93 14.60 30.32
C LYS A 331 -2.20 15.23 28.95
N GLN A 332 -3.12 14.63 28.19
CA GLN A 332 -3.48 15.03 26.83
C GLN A 332 -2.34 14.93 25.79
N GLU A 333 -1.31 14.10 26.04
CA GLU A 333 -0.35 13.74 24.98
C GLU A 333 -1.00 12.89 23.88
N VAL A 334 -2.02 12.10 24.25
CA VAL A 334 -2.89 11.37 23.31
C VAL A 334 -4.31 11.85 23.55
N ASP A 335 -4.93 12.39 22.52
CA ASP A 335 -6.30 12.88 22.50
C ASP A 335 -7.11 12.05 21.50
N PHE A 336 -8.28 11.55 21.91
CA PHE A 336 -9.13 10.71 21.05
C PHE A 336 -10.14 11.56 20.31
N ASP A 337 -9.88 11.79 19.03
CA ASP A 337 -10.76 12.55 18.16
C ASP A 337 -11.98 11.71 17.74
N VAL A 338 -13.17 12.32 17.70
CA VAL A 338 -14.44 11.65 17.41
C VAL A 338 -14.98 12.17 16.08
N PRO A 339 -15.23 11.30 15.08
CA PRO A 339 -15.71 11.75 13.78
C PRO A 339 -17.10 12.40 13.82
N PHE A 340 -17.24 13.54 13.14
CA PHE A 340 -18.47 14.29 12.99
C PHE A 340 -19.36 13.62 11.94
N ARG A 341 -20.29 12.77 12.40
CA ARG A 341 -21.21 12.04 11.51
C ARG A 341 -22.10 12.95 10.67
N ASP A 342 -22.54 14.09 11.23
CA ASP A 342 -23.44 15.03 10.54
C ASP A 342 -22.78 15.70 9.33
N LEU A 343 -21.44 15.82 9.35
CA LEU A 343 -20.65 16.34 8.23
C LEU A 343 -20.19 15.22 7.27
N GLY A 344 -20.59 13.98 7.52
CA GLY A 344 -20.18 12.82 6.75
C GLY A 344 -20.81 12.78 5.35
N TYR A 345 -20.07 12.25 4.38
CA TYR A 345 -20.54 12.06 3.01
C TYR A 345 -20.01 10.76 2.42
N TYR A 346 -20.74 10.20 1.47
CA TYR A 346 -20.34 8.96 0.81
C TYR A 346 -19.37 9.23 -0.34
N GLY A 347 -18.39 8.35 -0.49
CA GLY A 347 -17.43 8.39 -1.60
C GLY A 347 -16.61 7.11 -1.68
N VAL A 348 -15.80 7.00 -2.73
CA VAL A 348 -14.98 5.84 -3.06
C VAL A 348 -13.50 6.23 -3.00
N PRO A 349 -12.88 6.26 -1.79
CA PRO A 349 -11.45 6.54 -1.64
C PRO A 349 -10.57 5.39 -2.16
N ASN A 350 -11.09 4.16 -2.09
CA ASN A 350 -10.40 2.93 -2.49
C ASN A 350 -11.23 2.21 -3.57
N ARG A 351 -11.84 1.07 -3.23
CA ARG A 351 -12.65 0.24 -4.15
C ARG A 351 -14.11 0.14 -3.77
N SER A 352 -14.47 0.58 -2.56
CA SER A 352 -15.83 0.51 -2.01
C SER A 352 -16.37 1.92 -1.77
N ASN A 353 -17.69 2.05 -1.91
CA ASN A 353 -18.40 3.26 -1.47
C ASN A 353 -18.55 3.21 0.05
N VAL A 354 -17.96 4.20 0.73
CA VAL A 354 -17.88 4.26 2.19
C VAL A 354 -18.28 5.64 2.69
N LEU A 355 -18.71 5.71 3.96
CA LEU A 355 -18.98 6.98 4.63
C LEU A 355 -17.66 7.61 5.09
N LEU A 356 -17.29 8.74 4.49
CA LEU A 356 -16.17 9.57 4.94
C LEU A 356 -16.67 10.57 5.96
N GLN A 357 -15.97 10.70 7.07
CA GLN A 357 -16.34 11.54 8.19
C GLN A 357 -15.19 12.49 8.53
N PRO A 358 -15.42 13.82 8.51
CA PRO A 358 -14.46 14.76 9.06
C PRO A 358 -14.31 14.59 10.57
N THR A 359 -13.13 14.90 11.09
CA THR A 359 -12.82 15.04 12.50
C THR A 359 -12.26 16.46 12.75
N SER A 360 -11.73 16.74 13.93
CA SER A 360 -11.14 18.06 14.23
C SER A 360 -9.99 18.47 13.29
N GLY A 361 -9.19 17.49 12.82
CA GLY A 361 -8.03 17.74 11.96
C GLY A 361 -7.80 16.70 10.86
N CYS A 362 -8.73 15.76 10.67
CA CYS A 362 -8.61 14.70 9.67
C CYS A 362 -9.90 14.49 8.87
N LEU A 363 -9.77 13.86 7.71
CA LEU A 363 -10.87 13.17 7.02
C LEU A 363 -10.64 11.67 7.11
N VAL A 364 -11.60 10.94 7.65
CA VAL A 364 -11.41 9.51 7.95
C VAL A 364 -12.53 8.62 7.41
N ASN A 365 -12.18 7.39 7.07
CA ASN A 365 -13.09 6.26 7.06
C ASN A 365 -12.46 5.11 7.84
N LEU A 366 -13.13 4.70 8.92
CA LEU A 366 -12.60 3.70 9.86
C LEU A 366 -13.48 2.45 9.95
N THR A 367 -14.73 2.53 9.50
CA THR A 367 -15.79 1.54 9.77
C THR A 367 -15.85 0.40 8.76
N ASP A 368 -15.31 0.58 7.55
CA ASP A 368 -15.42 -0.44 6.52
C ASP A 368 -14.53 -1.66 6.87
N TRP A 369 -15.17 -2.82 6.84
CA TRP A 369 -14.55 -4.09 7.14
C TRP A 369 -13.54 -4.50 6.09
N VAL A 370 -13.90 -4.31 4.81
CA VAL A 370 -13.21 -4.90 3.66
C VAL A 370 -12.10 -3.99 3.15
N SER A 371 -12.29 -2.68 3.24
CA SER A 371 -11.26 -1.73 2.82
C SER A 371 -10.25 -1.41 3.95
N PRO A 372 -9.01 -1.05 3.58
CA PRO A 372 -8.07 -0.42 4.50
C PRO A 372 -8.66 0.89 5.03
N PRO A 373 -8.34 1.27 6.28
CA PRO A 373 -8.74 2.56 6.81
C PRO A 373 -8.19 3.68 5.93
N PHE A 374 -8.98 4.73 5.76
CA PHE A 374 -8.59 5.93 5.04
C PHE A 374 -8.42 7.06 6.04
N VAL A 375 -7.23 7.65 6.11
CA VAL A 375 -6.92 8.75 7.02
C VAL A 375 -6.14 9.81 6.26
N ILE A 376 -6.72 11.01 6.13
CA ILE A 376 -6.05 12.20 5.60
C ILE A 376 -5.92 13.21 6.73
N THR A 377 -4.68 13.59 7.04
CA THR A 377 -4.41 14.73 7.93
C THR A 377 -4.60 16.03 7.15
N LEU A 378 -5.51 16.89 7.59
CA LEU A 378 -5.83 18.14 6.89
C LEU A 378 -4.64 19.12 6.85
N GLU A 379 -3.82 19.13 7.90
CA GLU A 379 -2.60 19.95 7.95
C GLU A 379 -1.56 19.58 6.88
N ASP A 380 -1.56 18.33 6.41
CA ASP A 380 -0.63 17.86 5.37
C ASP A 380 -1.15 18.19 3.96
N VAL A 381 -2.39 18.66 3.82
CA VAL A 381 -3.00 18.99 2.53
C VAL A 381 -2.51 20.37 2.10
N GLU A 382 -2.08 20.45 0.85
CA GLU A 382 -1.73 21.71 0.19
C GLU A 382 -3.00 22.33 -0.40
N LEU A 383 -3.67 21.60 -1.31
CA LEU A 383 -4.94 22.02 -1.91
C LEU A 383 -5.79 20.80 -2.29
N VAL A 384 -7.06 21.07 -2.57
CA VAL A 384 -8.01 20.07 -3.09
C VAL A 384 -8.44 20.44 -4.50
N HIS A 385 -8.48 19.49 -5.42
CA HIS A 385 -9.03 19.70 -6.75
C HIS A 385 -10.29 18.84 -6.94
N PHE A 386 -11.39 19.46 -7.33
CA PHE A 386 -12.61 18.77 -7.72
C PHE A 386 -12.60 18.49 -9.21
N GLU A 387 -12.69 17.22 -9.60
CA GLU A 387 -12.78 16.79 -10.99
C GLU A 387 -14.22 16.41 -11.34
N ARG A 388 -14.54 16.45 -12.65
CA ARG A 388 -15.83 16.04 -13.18
C ARG A 388 -17.00 16.84 -12.60
N VAL A 389 -16.75 18.11 -12.23
CA VAL A 389 -17.80 19.03 -11.77
C VAL A 389 -18.53 19.57 -13.00
N GLN A 390 -19.58 18.85 -13.42
CA GLN A 390 -20.38 19.22 -14.59
C GLN A 390 -21.86 18.94 -14.36
N PHE A 391 -22.73 19.79 -14.90
CA PHE A 391 -24.17 19.76 -14.62
C PHE A 391 -24.87 18.43 -14.97
N HIS A 392 -24.40 17.70 -15.99
CA HIS A 392 -25.01 16.43 -16.40
C HIS A 392 -24.46 15.21 -15.65
N LEU A 393 -23.42 15.35 -14.84
CA LEU A 393 -22.87 14.26 -14.04
C LEU A 393 -23.57 14.22 -12.68
N LYS A 394 -23.84 13.01 -12.20
CA LYS A 394 -24.47 12.80 -10.88
C LYS A 394 -23.46 12.80 -9.74
N ASN A 395 -22.20 12.51 -10.08
CA ASN A 395 -21.10 12.39 -9.14
C ASN A 395 -19.90 13.18 -9.64
N PHE A 396 -19.09 13.69 -8.72
CA PHE A 396 -17.80 14.30 -8.96
C PHE A 396 -16.70 13.54 -8.22
N ASP A 397 -15.43 13.82 -8.54
CA ASP A 397 -14.29 13.28 -7.80
C ASP A 397 -13.55 14.40 -7.08
N MET A 398 -12.83 14.05 -6.03
CA MET A 398 -12.08 14.97 -5.21
C MET A 398 -10.66 14.46 -5.01
N VAL A 399 -9.67 15.30 -5.29
CA VAL A 399 -8.26 14.97 -5.24
C VAL A 399 -7.57 15.81 -4.18
N PHE A 400 -6.96 15.15 -3.20
CA PHE A 400 -6.11 15.78 -2.19
C PHE A 400 -4.67 15.80 -2.66
N ILE A 401 -4.14 17.02 -2.78
CA ILE A 401 -2.72 17.26 -3.07
C ILE A 401 -2.03 17.57 -1.76
N PHE A 402 -0.92 16.89 -1.48
CA PHE A 402 -0.19 17.04 -0.22
C PHE A 402 0.93 18.07 -0.32
N LYS A 403 1.26 18.67 0.82
CA LYS A 403 2.42 19.56 1.05
C LYS A 403 3.77 18.92 0.68
N ASP A 404 3.82 17.59 0.72
CA ASP A 404 4.96 16.79 0.28
C ASP A 404 4.68 16.26 -1.13
N TYR A 405 5.28 16.89 -2.15
CA TYR A 405 5.02 16.54 -3.56
C TYR A 405 5.56 15.17 -3.98
N PHE A 406 6.41 14.53 -3.16
CA PHE A 406 6.81 13.13 -3.37
C PHE A 406 5.76 12.13 -2.90
N ARG A 407 4.82 12.56 -2.04
CA ARG A 407 3.68 11.75 -1.62
C ARG A 407 2.67 11.72 -2.76
N LYS A 408 2.23 10.51 -3.12
CA LYS A 408 1.14 10.33 -4.09
C LYS A 408 -0.12 11.04 -3.61
N VAL A 409 -0.83 11.70 -4.52
CA VAL A 409 -2.15 12.30 -4.27
C VAL A 409 -3.14 11.23 -3.81
N ALA A 410 -4.12 11.65 -3.00
CA ALA A 410 -5.22 10.78 -2.59
C ALA A 410 -6.50 11.20 -3.29
N THR A 411 -7.22 10.24 -3.88
CA THR A 411 -8.45 10.48 -4.65
C THR A 411 -9.65 9.91 -3.92
N VAL A 412 -10.74 10.66 -3.87
CA VAL A 412 -12.05 10.18 -3.43
C VAL A 412 -13.00 10.29 -4.61
N ASN A 413 -13.40 9.14 -5.14
CA ASN A 413 -14.19 9.07 -6.35
C ASN A 413 -15.69 8.99 -6.04
N SER A 414 -16.52 9.28 -7.05
CA SER A 414 -17.97 9.04 -7.03
C SER A 414 -18.71 9.72 -5.86
N ILE A 415 -18.33 10.95 -5.50
CA ILE A 415 -19.03 11.74 -4.48
C ILE A 415 -20.32 12.29 -5.10
N PRO A 416 -21.48 12.13 -4.45
CA PRO A 416 -22.75 12.67 -4.96
C PRO A 416 -22.72 14.20 -5.12
N MET A 417 -23.19 14.72 -6.26
CA MET A 417 -23.18 16.16 -6.57
C MET A 417 -23.96 17.03 -5.58
N ASN A 418 -24.98 16.49 -4.91
CA ASN A 418 -25.72 17.21 -3.87
C ASN A 418 -24.86 17.53 -2.63
N MET A 419 -23.72 16.84 -2.46
CA MET A 419 -22.77 17.11 -1.36
C MET A 419 -21.70 18.13 -1.74
N LEU A 420 -21.63 18.60 -3.00
CA LEU A 420 -20.56 19.48 -3.47
C LEU A 420 -20.46 20.77 -2.64
N ASP A 421 -21.58 21.47 -2.44
CA ASP A 421 -21.60 22.73 -1.68
C ASP A 421 -21.25 22.52 -0.21
N HIS A 422 -21.70 21.41 0.38
CA HIS A 422 -21.38 21.02 1.75
C HIS A 422 -19.88 20.75 1.92
N VAL A 423 -19.26 20.01 1.00
CA VAL A 423 -17.82 19.73 1.02
C VAL A 423 -17.01 21.02 0.81
N LYS A 424 -17.43 21.91 -0.08
CA LYS A 424 -16.79 23.23 -0.26
C LYS A 424 -16.85 24.07 1.02
N GLU A 425 -18.00 24.12 1.69
CA GLU A 425 -18.15 24.86 2.94
C GLU A 425 -17.25 24.30 4.04
N TRP A 426 -17.18 22.97 4.15
CA TRP A 426 -16.25 22.30 5.06
C TRP A 426 -14.78 22.65 4.75
N LEU A 427 -14.33 22.55 3.50
CA LEU A 427 -12.95 22.90 3.12
C LEU A 427 -12.62 24.36 3.42
N ASN A 428 -13.57 25.29 3.21
CA ASN A 428 -13.40 26.69 3.59
C ASN A 428 -13.24 26.86 5.10
N SER A 429 -14.00 26.12 5.92
CA SER A 429 -13.89 26.17 7.38
C SER A 429 -12.55 25.64 7.90
N CYS A 430 -11.86 24.82 7.09
CA CYS A 430 -10.53 24.28 7.39
C CYS A 430 -9.39 25.10 6.77
N ASP A 431 -9.68 26.25 6.15
CA ASP A 431 -8.70 27.08 5.43
C ASP A 431 -7.94 26.34 4.31
N ILE A 432 -8.61 25.38 3.65
CA ILE A 432 -8.04 24.63 2.53
C ILE A 432 -8.48 25.26 1.21
N ARG A 433 -7.50 25.57 0.36
CA ARG A 433 -7.75 26.03 -1.02
C ARG A 433 -8.33 24.89 -1.85
N TYR A 434 -9.39 25.16 -2.62
CA TYR A 434 -9.95 24.18 -3.56
C TYR A 434 -10.20 24.70 -4.98
N THR A 435 -9.85 23.92 -6.00
CA THR A 435 -10.09 24.25 -7.42
C THR A 435 -11.13 23.30 -8.02
N GLU A 436 -11.70 23.67 -9.17
CA GLU A 436 -12.76 22.90 -9.83
C GLU A 436 -12.42 22.74 -11.31
N GLY A 437 -12.60 21.53 -11.83
CA GLY A 437 -12.34 21.17 -13.22
C GLY A 437 -13.36 20.16 -13.75
N ILE A 438 -13.57 20.21 -15.07
CA ILE A 438 -14.47 19.29 -15.78
C ILE A 438 -13.73 17.99 -16.13
N GLN A 439 -12.45 18.08 -16.46
CA GLN A 439 -11.63 16.95 -16.89
C GLN A 439 -10.95 16.27 -15.70
N SER A 440 -10.69 14.97 -15.84
CA SER A 440 -9.81 14.24 -14.92
C SER A 440 -8.37 14.34 -15.38
N LEU A 441 -7.48 14.72 -14.46
CA LEU A 441 -6.09 15.03 -14.77
C LEU A 441 -5.16 13.84 -14.49
N ASN A 442 -4.06 13.75 -15.25
CA ASN A 442 -3.02 12.77 -14.96
C ASN A 442 -2.07 13.28 -13.89
N TRP A 443 -2.48 13.14 -12.62
CA TRP A 443 -1.70 13.58 -11.46
C TRP A 443 -0.32 12.94 -11.38
N ALA A 444 -0.12 11.71 -11.86
CA ALA A 444 1.20 11.08 -11.84
C ALA A 444 2.19 11.82 -12.75
N LYS A 445 1.74 12.31 -13.91
CA LYS A 445 2.54 13.12 -14.82
C LYS A 445 2.77 14.53 -14.24
N ILE A 446 1.71 15.17 -13.74
CA ILE A 446 1.76 16.52 -13.17
C ILE A 446 2.71 16.58 -11.98
N MET A 447 2.52 15.70 -10.99
CA MET A 447 3.37 15.66 -9.79
C MET A 447 4.83 15.37 -10.16
N LYS A 448 5.08 14.55 -11.19
CA LYS A 448 6.44 14.30 -11.68
C LYS A 448 7.08 15.57 -12.24
N THR A 449 6.38 16.31 -13.11
CA THR A 449 6.85 17.60 -13.65
C THR A 449 7.17 18.57 -12.52
N ILE A 450 6.30 18.68 -11.51
CA ILE A 450 6.52 19.55 -10.34
C ILE A 450 7.75 19.10 -9.53
N THR A 451 7.96 17.79 -9.33
CA THR A 451 9.11 17.29 -8.58
C THR A 451 10.44 17.37 -9.36
N ASP A 452 10.39 17.38 -10.69
CA ASP A 452 11.57 17.47 -11.55
C ASP A 452 12.12 18.91 -11.58
N ASP A 453 11.25 19.93 -11.64
CA ASP A 453 11.61 21.34 -11.51
C ASP A 453 10.56 22.15 -10.71
N PRO A 454 10.68 22.19 -9.37
CA PRO A 454 9.75 22.94 -8.54
C PRO A 454 9.85 24.46 -8.73
N GLU A 455 11.02 25.00 -9.09
CA GLU A 455 11.21 26.46 -9.19
C GLU A 455 10.49 27.02 -10.42
N ASP A 456 10.67 26.38 -11.58
CA ASP A 456 9.97 26.76 -12.81
C ASP A 456 8.45 26.65 -12.67
N PHE A 457 7.95 25.65 -11.94
CA PHE A 457 6.52 25.52 -11.65
C PHE A 457 5.94 26.74 -10.94
N PHE A 458 6.61 27.24 -9.89
CA PHE A 458 6.11 28.43 -9.17
C PHE A 458 6.32 29.73 -9.91
N ASP A 459 7.28 29.80 -10.83
CA ASP A 459 7.49 30.99 -11.66
C ASP A 459 6.45 31.09 -12.79
N ASN A 460 5.95 29.95 -13.27
CA ASN A 460 4.86 29.86 -14.25
C ASN A 460 3.45 29.95 -13.63
N GLY A 461 3.31 30.50 -12.42
CA GLY A 461 2.01 30.71 -11.76
C GLY A 461 1.56 29.59 -10.80
N GLY A 462 2.37 28.53 -10.65
CA GLY A 462 2.12 27.45 -9.69
C GLY A 462 0.79 26.76 -9.95
N TRP A 463 -0.08 26.72 -8.93
CA TRP A 463 -1.37 26.04 -9.01
C TRP A 463 -2.47 26.79 -9.80
N SER A 464 -2.16 27.94 -10.41
CA SER A 464 -3.13 28.74 -11.17
C SER A 464 -3.67 28.02 -12.42
N PHE A 465 -2.91 27.08 -13.01
CA PHE A 465 -3.37 26.33 -14.18
C PHE A 465 -4.62 25.47 -13.90
N LEU A 466 -4.97 25.23 -12.63
CA LEU A 466 -6.18 24.53 -12.21
C LEU A 466 -7.40 25.45 -12.11
N ASP A 467 -7.22 26.76 -12.13
CA ASP A 467 -8.31 27.72 -12.13
C ASP A 467 -8.81 27.88 -13.57
N ALA A 468 -9.99 27.31 -13.86
CA ALA A 468 -10.65 27.34 -15.16
C ALA A 468 -11.10 28.74 -15.65
N ASN A 469 -10.49 29.82 -15.16
CA ASN A 469 -10.80 31.21 -15.52
C ASN A 469 -9.78 31.87 -16.47
N ASP A 470 -8.67 31.22 -16.83
CA ASP A 470 -7.70 31.79 -17.80
C ASP A 470 -7.84 31.25 -19.23
N SER A 471 -8.84 30.40 -19.48
CA SER A 471 -9.08 29.81 -20.79
C SER A 471 -10.51 30.03 -21.32
N ASP A 472 -11.07 31.22 -21.10
CA ASP A 472 -12.36 31.58 -21.75
C ASP A 472 -12.53 33.05 -22.13
N GLU A 473 -11.46 33.83 -22.33
CA GLU A 473 -11.53 35.10 -23.08
C GLU A 473 -10.25 35.34 -23.89
N GLY A 474 -10.14 34.63 -25.03
CA GLY A 474 -9.08 34.82 -26.00
C GLY A 474 -9.37 34.07 -27.29
N GLU A 475 -10.29 34.60 -28.11
CA GLU A 475 -10.29 34.33 -29.55
C GLU A 475 -8.91 34.74 -30.09
N GLY A 476 -8.03 33.75 -30.21
CA GLY A 476 -6.68 33.85 -30.73
C GLY A 476 -6.36 32.56 -31.45
N ASP A 477 -6.92 32.46 -32.66
CA ASP A 477 -6.62 31.46 -33.68
C ASP A 477 -5.12 31.52 -33.99
N GLU A 478 -4.32 30.72 -33.28
CA GLU A 478 -2.97 30.37 -33.71
C GLU A 478 -2.90 28.84 -33.80
N GLU A 479 -3.12 28.37 -35.02
CA GLU A 479 -2.77 27.05 -35.53
C GLU A 479 -1.41 26.60 -34.99
N LEU A 480 -1.40 25.55 -34.16
CA LEU A 480 -0.21 24.73 -33.93
C LEU A 480 -0.50 23.32 -34.43
N ASP A 481 -0.19 23.16 -35.71
CA ASP A 481 0.13 21.97 -36.49
C ASP A 481 -0.38 20.61 -35.96
N GLU A 482 -1.42 20.15 -36.65
CA GLU A 482 -1.69 18.76 -36.93
C GLU A 482 -0.48 18.09 -37.62
N GLU A 483 0.37 17.41 -36.86
CA GLU A 483 1.07 16.22 -37.37
C GLU A 483 0.58 14.99 -36.61
N ASP A 484 -0.53 14.47 -37.13
CA ASP A 484 -0.87 13.05 -37.07
C ASP A 484 0.32 12.23 -37.58
N ASP A 485 0.95 11.46 -36.69
CA ASP A 485 1.65 10.26 -37.11
C ASP A 485 0.99 9.06 -36.41
N VAL A 486 0.05 8.50 -37.16
CA VAL A 486 -0.58 7.20 -36.94
C VAL A 486 0.49 6.15 -36.67
N TYR A 487 0.61 5.72 -35.42
CA TYR A 487 1.24 4.45 -35.10
C TYR A 487 0.21 3.50 -34.49
N ASP A 488 -0.43 2.75 -35.38
CA ASP A 488 -1.13 1.51 -35.10
C ASP A 488 -0.12 0.34 -35.20
N PRO A 489 0.25 -0.29 -34.07
CA PRO A 489 0.68 -1.66 -34.06
C PRO A 489 -0.42 -2.50 -33.39
N SER A 490 -1.43 -2.89 -34.17
CA SER A 490 -2.13 -4.17 -34.12
C SER A 490 -2.15 -4.85 -32.75
N GLU A 491 -3.33 -4.79 -32.14
CA GLU A 491 -3.82 -5.70 -31.11
C GLU A 491 -3.24 -7.12 -31.22
N SER A 492 -2.34 -7.44 -30.31
CA SER A 492 -2.23 -8.78 -29.73
C SER A 492 -2.14 -8.56 -28.23
N GLU A 493 -3.32 -8.50 -27.61
CA GLU A 493 -3.47 -8.62 -26.17
C GLU A 493 -2.83 -9.93 -25.72
N PHE A 494 -1.64 -9.84 -25.12
CA PHE A 494 -1.12 -10.90 -24.26
C PHE A 494 -1.60 -10.60 -22.84
N ASP A 495 -2.77 -11.13 -22.55
CA ASP A 495 -3.29 -11.40 -21.21
C ASP A 495 -2.45 -12.53 -20.59
N ASP A 496 -1.49 -12.18 -19.74
CA ASP A 496 -0.77 -13.15 -18.89
C ASP A 496 -1.41 -13.15 -17.49
N ASN A 497 -2.65 -13.65 -17.43
CA ASN A 497 -3.27 -14.19 -16.22
C ASN A 497 -3.46 -15.70 -16.37
N GLU A 498 -2.38 -16.48 -16.17
CA GLU A 498 -2.50 -17.91 -15.86
C GLU A 498 -2.13 -18.16 -14.39
N GLU A 499 -3.08 -17.89 -13.49
CA GLU A 499 -3.23 -18.65 -12.25
C GLU A 499 -3.93 -19.96 -12.60
N SER A 500 -3.16 -21.00 -12.97
CA SER A 500 -3.66 -22.38 -12.98
C SER A 500 -3.50 -22.98 -11.58
N GLU A 501 -4.47 -22.70 -10.71
CA GLU A 501 -4.78 -23.48 -9.51
C GLU A 501 -5.26 -24.87 -9.96
N SER A 502 -4.35 -25.86 -10.01
CA SER A 502 -4.74 -27.27 -10.10
C SER A 502 -5.01 -27.80 -8.69
N GLU A 503 -6.27 -27.70 -8.25
CA GLU A 503 -6.84 -28.54 -7.20
C GLU A 503 -6.77 -30.01 -7.65
N TYR A 504 -5.71 -30.72 -7.24
CA TYR A 504 -5.77 -32.17 -7.18
C TYR A 504 -6.49 -32.54 -5.88
N SER A 505 -7.77 -32.89 -6.00
CA SER A 505 -8.51 -33.60 -4.97
C SER A 505 -7.89 -34.99 -4.77
N ASP A 506 -7.19 -35.16 -3.65
CA ASP A 506 -6.85 -36.48 -3.11
C ASP A 506 -8.14 -37.07 -2.51
N GLU A 507 -8.98 -37.66 -3.38
CA GLU A 507 -10.04 -38.56 -2.96
C GLU A 507 -9.37 -39.84 -2.45
N SER A 508 -9.19 -39.91 -1.13
CA SER A 508 -8.94 -41.16 -0.42
C SER A 508 -10.15 -42.08 -0.60
N LEU A 509 -10.12 -42.90 -1.65
CA LEU A 509 -10.99 -44.05 -1.84
C LEU A 509 -10.68 -45.07 -0.73
N SER A 510 -11.49 -45.04 0.33
CA SER A 510 -11.65 -46.15 1.26
C SER A 510 -12.43 -47.25 0.56
N GLU A 511 -11.73 -48.23 0.00
CA GLU A 511 -12.33 -49.52 -0.36
C GLU A 511 -12.56 -50.33 0.93
N ASP A 512 -13.80 -50.30 1.38
CA ASP A 512 -14.37 -51.31 2.26
C ASP A 512 -14.44 -52.64 1.48
N GLU A 513 -13.48 -53.53 1.69
CA GLU A 513 -13.69 -54.95 1.44
C GLU A 513 -14.42 -55.58 2.65
N SER A 514 -15.75 -55.63 2.54
CA SER A 514 -16.55 -56.63 3.24
C SER A 514 -16.97 -57.72 2.26
N SER A 515 -16.34 -58.89 2.35
CA SER A 515 -16.99 -60.15 1.95
C SER A 515 -17.04 -61.07 3.16
N ASP A 516 -18.26 -61.22 3.67
CA ASP A 516 -18.71 -62.37 4.44
C ASP A 516 -18.39 -63.68 3.71
N GLY A 517 -18.08 -64.72 4.48
CA GLY A 517 -17.61 -65.99 3.91
C GLY A 517 -17.46 -67.18 4.85
N ASN A 518 -18.38 -67.33 5.82
CA ASN A 518 -18.97 -68.62 6.22
C ASN A 518 -18.14 -69.70 6.97
N VAL A 519 -18.89 -70.48 7.78
CA VAL A 519 -18.54 -71.74 8.46
C VAL A 519 -17.74 -71.58 9.76
N ILE A 520 -18.29 -71.96 10.93
CA ILE A 520 -19.39 -72.91 11.20
C ILE A 520 -20.70 -72.23 11.60
#